data_AF-A0A830EWT5-F1
#
_entry.id   AF-A0A830EWT5-F1
#
_cell.length_a   1.000
_cell.length_b   1.000
_cell.length_c   1.000
_cell.angle_alpha   90.00
_cell.angle_beta   90.00
_cell.angle_gamma   90.00
#
_symmetry.space_group_name_H-M   'P 1'
#
loop_
_entity.id
_entity.type
_entity.pdbx_description
1 polymer ?
#
loop_
_entity_poly.entity_id
_entity_poly.type
_entity_poly.pdbx_seq_one_letter_code
_entity_poly.pdbx_strand_id
1 'polypeptide(L)' 'MAIGPLSVGSQAADDDFQKVSTHDLRRWFAQRLLVDEQMNPRVAMAVGGWDSFAAIEPYLNAHSASVIDDAFAEL' A
#
# COMPACT_ATOMS: atom_id res chain seq x y z
N MET A 1 36.38 25.03 8.99
CA MET A 1 35.24 24.28 8.42
C MET A 1 34.96 23.11 9.36
N ALA A 2 33.97 23.24 10.25
CA ALA A 2 33.60 22.19 11.20
C ALA A 2 32.50 21.35 10.56
N ILE A 3 32.78 20.06 10.34
CA ILE A 3 31.77 19.08 9.94
C ILE A 3 31.11 18.64 11.25
N GLY A 4 29.86 19.09 11.47
CA GLY A 4 29.05 18.65 12.61
C GLY A 4 28.80 17.14 12.56
N PRO A 5 28.64 16.47 13.71
CA PRO A 5 28.41 15.04 13.74
C PRO A 5 27.11 14.71 12.98
N LEU A 6 27.20 13.75 12.08
CA LEU A 6 26.04 13.14 11.44
C LEU A 6 25.14 12.57 12.55
N SER A 7 23.97 13.17 12.75
CA SER A 7 22.92 12.58 13.58
C SER A 7 22.50 11.28 12.90
N VAL A 8 23.05 10.16 13.36
CA VAL A 8 22.51 8.84 13.08
C VAL A 8 21.16 8.81 13.80
N GLY A 9 20.06 8.88 13.05
CA GLY A 9 18.72 8.71 13.60
C GLY A 9 18.59 7.30 14.17
N SER A 10 18.86 7.13 15.46
CA SER A 10 19.29 5.85 16.04
C SER A 10 18.28 5.16 16.96
N GLN A 11 16.97 5.42 16.90
CA GLN A 11 15.98 4.61 17.66
C GLN A 11 14.52 4.91 17.32
N ALA A 12 14.17 6.16 16.98
CA ALA A 12 12.77 6.54 16.79
C ALA A 12 12.06 5.79 15.64
N ALA A 13 12.78 5.49 14.55
CA ALA A 13 12.23 4.71 13.45
C ALA A 13 11.98 3.25 13.85
N ASP A 14 12.81 2.68 14.73
CA ASP A 14 12.70 1.29 15.17
C ASP A 14 11.51 1.08 16.12
N ASP A 15 11.22 2.05 16.99
CA ASP A 15 10.08 2.02 17.91
C ASP A 15 8.73 2.22 17.20
N ASP A 16 8.69 2.89 16.04
CA ASP A 16 7.46 3.09 15.29
C ASP A 16 6.94 1.81 14.61
N PHE A 17 7.84 0.87 14.24
CA PHE A 17 7.42 -0.43 13.70
C PHE A 17 6.67 -1.28 14.73
N GLN A 18 6.90 -1.07 16.04
CA GLN A 18 6.17 -1.80 17.09
C GLN A 18 4.69 -1.46 17.16
N LYS A 19 4.27 -0.33 16.57
CA LYS A 19 2.86 0.10 16.52
C LYS A 19 2.13 -0.43 15.29
N VAL A 20 2.85 -0.97 14.31
CA VAL A 20 2.26 -1.45 13.06
C VAL A 20 1.72 -2.86 13.26
N SER A 21 0.42 -3.04 13.10
CA SER A 21 -0.19 -4.37 13.17
C SER A 21 -0.04 -5.13 11.85
N THR A 22 -0.20 -6.46 11.90
CA THR A 22 -0.30 -7.30 10.68
C THR A 22 -1.40 -6.81 9.73
N HIS A 23 -2.48 -6.26 10.29
CA HIS A 23 -3.58 -5.70 9.50
C HIS A 23 -3.14 -4.44 8.74
N ASP A 24 -2.33 -3.58 9.35
CA ASP A 24 -1.80 -2.36 8.70
C ASP A 24 -0.84 -2.71 7.57
N LEU A 25 0.03 -3.70 7.77
CA LEU A 25 0.90 -4.22 6.71
C LEU A 25 0.08 -4.79 5.54
N ARG A 26 -0.97 -5.57 5.83
CA ARG A 26 -1.85 -6.13 4.81
C ARG A 26 -2.59 -5.03 4.03
N ARG A 27 -3.04 -3.98 4.71
CA ARG A 27 -3.68 -2.82 4.09
C ARG A 27 -2.71 -2.05 3.19
N TRP A 28 -1.50 -1.77 3.68
CA TRP A 28 -0.49 -1.06 2.90
C TRP A 28 -0.09 -1.86 1.66
N PHE A 29 0.12 -3.16 1.81
CA PHE A 29 0.45 -4.06 0.69
C PHE A 29 -0.65 -4.07 -0.37
N ALA A 30 -1.91 -4.18 0.04
CA ALA A 30 -3.05 -4.15 -0.87
C ALA A 30 -3.18 -2.80 -1.60
N GLN A 31 -3.06 -1.68 -0.87
CA GLN A 31 -3.10 -0.33 -1.44
C GLN A 31 -2.00 -0.14 -2.49
N ARG A 32 -0.76 -0.52 -2.15
CA ARG A 32 0.38 -0.35 -3.05
C ARG A 32 0.19 -1.13 -4.36
N LEU A 33 -0.21 -2.39 -4.29
CA LEU A 33 -0.33 -3.23 -5.48
C LEU A 33 -1.60 -2.95 -6.29
N LEU A 34 -2.75 -2.85 -5.64
CA LEU A 34 -4.04 -2.77 -6.34
C LEU A 34 -4.38 -1.35 -6.79
N VAL A 35 -3.92 -0.34 -6.07
CA VAL A 35 -4.28 1.06 -6.34
C VAL A 35 -3.12 1.82 -6.94
N ASP A 36 -1.97 1.86 -6.26
CA ASP A 36 -0.85 2.70 -6.73
C ASP A 36 -0.17 2.09 -7.97
N GLU A 37 -0.03 0.77 -8.02
CA GLU A 37 0.59 0.04 -9.15
C GLU A 37 -0.43 -0.56 -10.13
N GLN A 38 -1.74 -0.40 -9.85
CA GLN A 38 -2.84 -0.92 -10.67
C GLN A 38 -2.68 -2.39 -11.12
N MET A 39 -2.09 -3.21 -10.25
CA MET A 39 -1.77 -4.60 -10.56
C MET A 39 -3.03 -5.43 -10.78
N ASN A 40 -2.96 -6.41 -11.69
CA ASN A 40 -4.05 -7.36 -11.89
C ASN A 40 -4.47 -7.99 -10.54
N PRO A 41 -5.73 -7.87 -10.12
CA PRO A 41 -6.18 -8.35 -8.81
C PRO A 41 -5.90 -9.83 -8.57
N ARG A 42 -5.94 -10.68 -9.61
CA ARG A 42 -5.62 -12.11 -9.46
C ARG A 42 -4.14 -12.35 -9.14
N VAL A 43 -3.25 -11.52 -9.67
CA VAL A 43 -1.81 -11.59 -9.35
C VAL A 43 -1.59 -11.13 -7.91
N ALA A 44 -2.18 -10.00 -7.51
CA ALA A 44 -2.10 -9.52 -6.13
C ALA A 44 -2.67 -10.56 -5.14
N MET A 45 -3.77 -11.22 -5.48
CA MET A 45 -4.35 -12.31 -4.69
C MET A 45 -3.38 -13.48 -4.50
N ALA A 46 -2.76 -13.95 -5.58
CA ALA A 46 -1.82 -15.06 -5.53
C ALA A 46 -0.58 -14.74 -4.67
N VAL A 47 -0.05 -13.52 -4.76
CA VAL A 47 1.12 -13.09 -3.97
C VAL A 47 0.76 -12.81 -2.51
N GLY A 48 -0.38 -12.18 -2.25
CA GLY A 48 -0.83 -11.82 -0.90
C GLY A 48 -1.57 -12.91 -0.14
N GLY A 49 -1.75 -14.09 -0.73
CA GLY A 49 -2.40 -15.24 -0.09
C GLY A 49 -3.90 -15.04 0.16
N TRP A 50 -4.58 -14.32 -0.75
CA TRP A 50 -6.04 -14.19 -0.72
C TRP A 50 -6.69 -15.26 -1.58
N ASP A 51 -7.69 -15.93 -1.02
CA ASP A 51 -8.40 -17.04 -1.65
C ASP A 51 -9.62 -16.60 -2.47
N SER A 52 -10.07 -15.36 -2.31
CA SER A 52 -11.30 -14.86 -2.89
C SER A 52 -11.29 -13.34 -3.10
N PHE A 53 -12.11 -12.88 -4.05
CA PHE A 53 -12.31 -11.45 -4.30
C PHE A 53 -12.95 -10.73 -3.10
N ALA A 54 -13.87 -11.39 -2.39
CA ALA A 54 -14.47 -10.85 -1.17
C ALA A 54 -13.41 -10.53 -0.09
N ALA A 55 -12.30 -11.27 -0.05
CA ALA A 55 -11.21 -11.03 0.89
C ALA A 55 -10.32 -9.83 0.54
N ILE A 56 -10.37 -9.34 -0.72
CA ILE A 56 -9.66 -8.12 -1.15
C ILE A 56 -10.57 -6.91 -1.33
N GLU A 57 -11.88 -7.12 -1.44
CA GLU A 57 -12.89 -6.07 -1.61
C GLU A 57 -12.74 -4.90 -0.63
N PRO A 58 -12.46 -5.09 0.68
CA PRO A 58 -12.29 -3.97 1.61
C PRO A 58 -11.12 -3.03 1.29
N TYR A 59 -10.20 -3.46 0.43
CA TYR A 59 -9.04 -2.68 -0.01
C TYR A 59 -9.22 -2.09 -1.42
N LEU A 60 -10.25 -2.54 -2.16
CA LEU A 60 -10.62 -1.93 -3.42
C LEU A 60 -11.42 -0.67 -3.08
N ASN A 61 -10.76 0.49 -3.16
CA ASN A 61 -11.46 1.76 -2.97
C ASN A 61 -12.65 1.83 -3.93
N ALA A 62 -13.82 2.20 -3.44
CA ALA A 62 -14.92 2.59 -4.30
C ALA A 62 -14.43 3.72 -5.20
N HIS A 63 -14.34 3.46 -6.51
CA HIS A 63 -13.83 4.44 -7.45
C HIS A 63 -14.73 5.69 -7.39
N SER A 64 -14.14 6.86 -7.17
CA SER A 64 -14.85 8.11 -7.39
C SER A 64 -15.18 8.26 -8.88
N ALA A 65 -16.22 9.02 -9.22
CA ALA A 65 -16.57 9.30 -10.61
C ALA A 65 -15.36 9.81 -11.42
N SER A 66 -14.47 10.62 -10.80
CA SER A 66 -13.24 11.09 -11.42
C SER A 66 -12.25 9.97 -11.79
N VAL A 67 -12.11 8.94 -10.96
CA VAL A 67 -11.21 7.79 -11.24
C VAL A 67 -11.76 6.95 -12.40
N ILE A 68 -13.08 6.87 -12.52
CA ILE A 68 -13.74 6.21 -13.65
C ILE A 68 -13.51 7.04 -14.92
N ASP A 69 -13.74 8.35 -14.86
CA ASP A 69 -13.55 9.24 -16.00
C ASP A 69 -12.10 9.21 -16.51
N ASP A 70 -11.10 9.26 -15.61
CA ASP A 70 -9.69 9.17 -15.96
C ASP A 70 -9.35 7.83 -16.65
N ALA A 71 -9.90 6.72 -16.17
CA ALA A 71 -9.65 5.40 -16.75
C ALA A 71 -10.23 5.24 -18.17
N PHE A 72 -11.30 5.95 -18.51
CA PHE A 72 -11.90 5.95 -19.85
C PHE A 72 -11.39 7.06 -20.76
N ALA A 73 -10.71 8.08 -20.23
CA ALA A 73 -10.16 9.19 -21.02
C ALA A 73 -8.98 8.79 -21.92
N GLU A 74 -8.33 7.65 -21.64
CA GLU A 74 -7.19 7.14 -22.42
C GLU A 74 -7.56 6.07 -23.48
N LEU A 75 -8.86 5.76 -23.65
CA LEU A 75 -9.40 4.81 -24.64
C LEU A 75 -9.88 5.50 -25.93
#